data_AF-A0A7S3CAR8-F1
#
_entry.id   AF-A0A7S3CAR8-F1
#
_cell.length_a   1.000
_cell.length_b   1.000
_cell.length_c   1.000
_cell.angle_alpha   90.00
_cell.angle_beta   90.00
_cell.angle_gamma   90.00
#
_symmetry.space_group_name_H-M   'P 1'
#
loop_
_entity.id
_entity.type
_entity.pdbx_description
1 polymer ?
#
loop_
_entity_poly.entity_id
_entity_poly.type
_entity_poly.pdbx_seq_one_letter_code
_entity_poly.pdbx_strand_id
1 'polypeptide(L)'
;VLLLSTLTSLTQLYNLSMDVHQRLRTQSHQEVVGRFNERMVLSMTHNPNCVLMDDELNVLPTSSLMAKIRPAAGLSSAGGDPSGKPRELGELCETLADTQPAGTLVSLCKTLDQAKSLVTFLDSA
;
A
#
# COMPACT_ATOMS: atom_id res chain seq x y z
N VAL A 1 5.38 -9.88 -1.68
CA VAL A 1 6.49 -10.32 -2.55
C VAL A 1 5.88 -11.06 -3.72
N LEU A 2 6.25 -10.71 -4.95
CA LEU A 2 5.76 -11.34 -6.17
C LEU A 2 6.94 -12.03 -6.85
N LEU A 3 6.82 -13.34 -7.10
CA LEU A 3 7.87 -14.16 -7.70
C LEU A 3 7.52 -14.45 -9.15
N LEU A 4 8.47 -14.23 -10.05
CA LEU A 4 8.32 -14.46 -11.48
C LEU A 4 9.30 -15.56 -11.88
N SER A 5 8.81 -16.79 -11.97
CA SER A 5 9.63 -17.91 -12.46
C SER A 5 9.85 -17.77 -13.97
N THR A 6 11.02 -18.15 -14.45
CA THR A 6 11.33 -18.34 -15.90
C THR A 6 11.34 -17.09 -16.78
N LEU A 7 11.34 -15.88 -16.21
CA LEU A 7 11.51 -14.66 -17.00
C LEU A 7 12.99 -14.26 -17.08
N THR A 8 13.51 -14.15 -18.30
CA THR A 8 14.88 -13.63 -18.54
C THR A 8 14.90 -12.11 -18.69
N SER A 9 13.74 -11.48 -18.93
CA SER A 9 13.59 -10.03 -18.99
C SER A 9 12.21 -9.60 -18.54
N LEU A 10 12.13 -8.43 -17.90
CA LEU A 10 10.89 -7.78 -17.50
C LEU A 10 9.94 -7.53 -18.70
N THR A 11 10.50 -7.39 -19.91
CA THR A 11 9.71 -7.22 -21.15
C THR A 11 8.89 -8.46 -21.50
N GLN A 12 9.31 -9.66 -21.08
CA GLN A 12 8.52 -10.87 -21.29
C GLN A 12 7.22 -10.85 -20.50
N LEU A 13 7.17 -10.10 -19.39
CA LEU A 13 5.96 -9.93 -18.60
C LEU A 13 4.85 -9.23 -19.40
N TYR A 14 5.19 -8.34 -20.34
CA TYR A 14 4.22 -7.69 -21.22
C TYR A 14 3.42 -8.69 -22.05
N ASN A 15 4.08 -9.77 -22.49
CA ASN A 15 3.51 -10.76 -23.40
C ASN A 15 2.84 -11.94 -22.68
N LEU A 16 2.82 -11.95 -21.33
CA LEU A 16 2.13 -13.01 -20.60
C LEU A 16 0.61 -12.91 -20.84
N SER A 17 0.02 -13.97 -21.37
CA SER A 17 -1.43 -14.02 -21.49
C SER A 17 -2.05 -14.33 -20.13
N MET A 18 -2.98 -13.49 -19.69
CA MET A 18 -3.79 -13.73 -18.49
C MET A 18 -5.01 -14.59 -18.84
N ASP A 19 -5.45 -15.45 -17.92
CA ASP A 19 -6.67 -16.28 -18.09
C ASP A 19 -7.90 -15.46 -18.43
N VAL A 20 -7.96 -14.21 -17.95
CA VAL A 20 -9.04 -13.27 -18.23
C VAL A 20 -9.16 -12.98 -19.73
N HIS A 21 -8.06 -13.02 -20.48
CA HIS A 21 -8.06 -12.81 -21.94
C HIS A 21 -8.76 -13.95 -22.69
N GLN A 22 -8.82 -15.16 -22.12
CA GLN A 22 -9.59 -16.27 -22.68
C GLN A 22 -11.09 -16.12 -22.39
N ARG A 23 -11.45 -15.58 -21.22
CA ARG A 23 -12.85 -15.44 -20.77
C ARG A 23 -13.57 -14.21 -21.33
N LEU A 24 -12.83 -13.13 -21.68
CA LEU A 24 -13.37 -11.87 -22.21
C LEU A 24 -13.56 -11.84 -23.73
N ARG A 25 -13.51 -13.01 -24.39
CA ARG A 25 -13.81 -13.12 -25.83
C ARG A 25 -15.31 -13.22 -26.05
N THR A 26 -15.83 -12.35 -26.92
CA THR A 26 -17.21 -12.45 -27.43
C THR A 26 -17.16 -12.75 -28.92
N GLN A 27 -18.25 -13.25 -29.50
CA GLN A 27 -18.29 -13.55 -30.94
C GLN A 27 -17.98 -12.32 -31.80
N SER A 28 -18.29 -11.12 -31.31
CA SER A 28 -18.02 -9.84 -31.98
C SER A 28 -16.61 -9.28 -31.69
N HIS A 29 -15.91 -9.75 -30.66
CA HIS A 29 -14.56 -9.32 -30.28
C HIS A 29 -13.70 -10.53 -29.89
N GLN A 30 -13.07 -11.14 -30.89
CA GLN A 30 -12.20 -12.30 -30.69
C GLN A 30 -10.75 -11.93 -30.34
N GLU A 31 -10.31 -10.73 -30.70
CA GLU A 31 -8.96 -10.27 -30.41
C GLU A 31 -8.96 -9.42 -29.15
N VAL A 32 -8.27 -9.90 -28.11
CA VAL A 32 -8.14 -9.23 -26.81
C VAL A 32 -6.69 -8.84 -26.63
N VAL A 33 -6.41 -7.54 -26.55
CA VAL A 33 -5.06 -7.00 -26.30
C VAL A 33 -4.85 -6.84 -24.79
N GLY A 34 -3.83 -7.51 -24.27
CA GLY A 34 -3.48 -7.49 -22.85
C GLY A 34 -2.78 -6.21 -22.41
N ARG A 35 -3.54 -5.13 -22.16
CA ARG A 35 -2.97 -3.84 -21.69
C ARG A 35 -2.59 -3.81 -20.22
N PHE A 36 -3.08 -4.78 -19.44
CA PHE A 36 -2.86 -4.81 -17.99
C PHE A 36 -1.38 -5.00 -17.66
N ASN A 37 -0.71 -5.98 -18.28
CA ASN A 37 0.68 -6.29 -17.96
C ASN A 37 1.63 -5.16 -18.33
N GLU A 38 1.40 -4.50 -19.46
CA GLU A 38 2.13 -3.29 -19.85
C GLU A 38 2.04 -2.20 -18.77
N ARG A 39 0.81 -1.89 -18.35
CA ARG A 39 0.58 -0.85 -17.36
C ARG A 39 1.04 -1.24 -15.95
N MET A 40 0.94 -2.52 -15.59
CA MET A 40 1.43 -3.05 -14.33
C MET A 40 2.95 -2.87 -14.22
N VAL A 41 3.71 -3.30 -15.22
CA VAL A 41 5.17 -3.13 -15.24
C VAL A 41 5.55 -1.66 -15.16
N LEU A 42 4.90 -0.79 -15.94
CA LEU A 42 5.15 0.66 -15.87
C LEU A 42 4.83 1.24 -14.48
N SER A 43 3.78 0.75 -13.83
CA SER A 43 3.47 1.16 -12.46
C SER A 43 4.51 0.68 -11.45
N MET A 44 5.09 -0.51 -11.65
CA MET A 44 6.14 -1.05 -10.80
C MET A 44 7.46 -0.29 -10.96
N THR A 45 7.84 0.07 -12.19
CA THR A 45 9.05 0.86 -12.44
C THR A 45 8.93 2.30 -11.92
N HIS A 46 7.71 2.86 -11.88
CA HIS A 46 7.45 4.19 -11.35
C HIS A 46 7.14 4.23 -9.84
N ASN A 47 7.01 3.08 -9.16
CA ASN A 47 6.70 3.04 -7.74
C ASN A 47 7.98 3.20 -6.90
N PRO A 48 8.14 4.27 -6.10
CA PRO A 48 9.32 4.47 -5.27
C PRO A 48 9.49 3.42 -4.16
N ASN A 49 8.42 2.69 -3.81
CA ASN A 49 8.41 1.65 -2.79
C ASN A 49 8.50 0.22 -3.37
N CYS A 50 8.81 0.06 -4.67
CA CYS A 50 8.86 -1.24 -5.33
C CYS A 50 10.28 -1.62 -5.77
N VAL A 51 10.78 -2.75 -5.27
CA VAL A 51 12.08 -3.32 -5.65
C VAL A 51 11.89 -4.38 -6.71
N LEU A 52 12.67 -4.29 -7.77
CA LEU A 52 12.81 -5.34 -8.78
C LEU A 52 14.21 -5.93 -8.61
N MET A 53 14.27 -7.22 -8.28
CA MET A 53 15.49 -7.95 -8.01
C MET A 53 15.50 -9.25 -8.80
N ASP A 54 16.70 -9.72 -9.15
CA ASP A 54 16.89 -11.07 -9.67
C ASP A 54 17.00 -12.12 -8.54
N ASP A 55 17.22 -13.37 -8.93
CA ASP A 55 17.39 -14.52 -8.04
C ASP A 55 18.69 -14.48 -7.23
N GLU A 56 19.70 -13.74 -7.70
CA GLU A 56 20.94 -13.47 -6.99
C GLU A 56 20.85 -12.23 -6.06
N LEU A 57 19.66 -11.63 -5.92
CA LEU A 57 19.39 -10.43 -5.12
C LEU A 57 20.04 -9.14 -5.66
N ASN A 58 20.44 -9.11 -6.93
CA ASN A 58 20.87 -7.88 -7.57
C ASN A 58 19.66 -7.01 -7.92
N VAL A 59 19.75 -5.70 -7.63
CA VAL A 59 18.70 -4.75 -7.99
C VAL A 59 18.78 -4.42 -9.48
N LEU A 60 17.66 -4.56 -10.18
CA LEU A 60 17.59 -4.28 -11.61
C LEU A 60 17.64 -2.76 -11.89
N PRO A 61 18.31 -2.31 -12.98
CA PRO A 61 18.41 -0.88 -13.33
C PRO A 61 17.05 -0.19 -13.54
N THR A 62 16.01 -0.95 -13.87
CA THR A 62 14.63 -0.47 -14.01
C THR A 62 14.02 0.03 -12.70
N SER A 63 14.58 -0.34 -11.54
CA SER A 63 14.22 0.18 -10.22
C SER A 63 15.13 1.36 -9.81
N SER A 64 15.30 2.32 -10.71
CA SER A 64 16.21 3.46 -10.52
C SER A 64 15.80 4.40 -9.37
N LEU A 65 14.50 4.45 -9.06
CA LEU A 65 13.96 5.25 -7.95
C LEU A 65 14.45 4.75 -6.59
N MET A 66 14.78 3.46 -6.48
CA MET A 66 15.26 2.84 -5.25
C MET A 66 16.77 2.96 -5.02
N ALA A 67 17.55 3.27 -6.06
CA ALA A 67 19.01 3.42 -5.95
C ALA A 67 19.45 4.51 -4.93
N LYS A 68 18.51 5.36 -4.50
CA LYS A 68 18.74 6.45 -3.54
C LYS A 68 18.14 6.19 -2.15
N ILE A 69 17.66 4.99 -1.86
CA ILE A 69 17.12 4.69 -0.54
C ILE A 69 18.23 4.80 0.50
N ARG A 70 18.00 5.68 1.45
CA ARG A 70 18.79 5.75 2.67
C ARG A 70 17.99 5.09 3.77
N PRO A 71 18.61 4.24 4.61
CA PRO A 71 17.94 3.75 5.80
C PRO A 71 17.46 4.95 6.60
N ALA A 72 16.19 4.95 6.99
CA ALA A 72 15.66 5.99 7.87
C ALA A 72 16.50 5.97 9.15
N ALA A 73 17.19 7.08 9.42
CA ALA A 73 17.92 7.22 10.67
C ALA A 73 16.87 7.23 11.80
N GLY A 74 16.90 6.20 12.66
CA GLY A 74 16.21 6.28 13.95
C GLY A 74 15.07 5.30 14.23
N LEU A 75 15.15 4.03 13.83
CA LEU A 75 14.36 3.00 14.54
C LEU A 75 14.89 2.71 15.96
N SER A 76 16.08 3.20 16.32
CA SER A 76 16.67 2.99 17.65
C SER A 76 16.69 4.23 18.56
N SER A 77 16.20 5.41 18.14
CA SER A 77 16.33 6.63 18.97
C SER A 77 15.30 7.74 18.76
N ALA A 78 14.19 7.51 18.04
CA ALA A 78 13.05 8.41 18.13
C ALA A 78 12.03 7.80 19.09
N GLY A 79 11.92 8.36 20.29
CA GLY A 79 10.96 7.96 21.34
C GLY A 79 9.50 8.21 20.97
N GLY A 80 9.06 7.67 19.84
CA GLY A 80 7.65 7.48 19.52
C GLY A 80 7.23 6.10 19.98
N ASP A 81 6.14 6.03 20.74
CA ASP A 81 5.57 4.80 21.29
C ASP A 81 5.59 3.63 20.28
N PRO A 82 5.98 2.40 20.71
CA PRO A 82 5.97 1.21 19.86
C PRO A 82 4.57 0.82 19.36
N SER A 83 3.51 1.49 19.82
CA SER A 83 2.13 1.25 19.35
C SER A 83 1.76 2.03 18.09
N GLY A 84 2.60 2.99 17.65
CA GLY A 84 2.28 3.85 16.50
C GLY A 84 1.00 4.67 16.68
N LYS A 85 0.42 4.68 17.90
CA LYS A 85 -0.72 5.53 18.21
C LYS A 85 -0.23 6.98 18.18
N PRO A 86 -0.86 7.84 17.38
CA PRO A 86 -0.52 9.26 17.41
C PRO A 86 -0.80 9.75 18.83
N ARG A 87 0.16 10.45 19.43
CA ARG A 87 0.05 11.02 20.79
C ARG A 87 -1.27 11.76 21.01
N GLU A 88 -1.70 12.49 19.98
CA GLU A 88 -2.97 13.21 19.90
C GLU A 88 -4.22 12.32 20.07
N LEU A 89 -4.18 11.04 19.63
CA LEU A 89 -5.29 10.09 19.87
C LEU A 89 -5.35 9.68 21.33
N GLY A 90 -4.20 9.52 22.00
CA GLY A 90 -4.14 9.24 23.44
C GLY A 90 -4.73 10.38 24.26
N GLU A 91 -4.30 11.62 23.96
CA GLU A 91 -4.82 12.84 24.59
C GLU A 91 -6.34 12.99 24.36
N LEU A 92 -6.84 12.67 23.16
CA LEU A 92 -8.27 12.72 22.84
C LEU A 92 -9.07 11.64 23.59
N CYS A 93 -8.52 10.42 23.73
CA CYS A 93 -9.13 9.35 24.51
C CYS A 93 -9.23 9.73 26.00
N GLU A 94 -8.19 10.34 26.57
CA GLU A 94 -8.19 10.80 27.97
C GLU A 94 -9.20 11.94 28.18
N THR A 95 -9.25 12.90 27.27
CA THR A 95 -10.17 14.05 27.36
C THR A 95 -11.64 13.62 27.36
N LEU A 96 -11.97 12.57 26.60
CA LEU A 96 -13.35 12.08 26.41
C LEU A 96 -13.69 10.84 27.26
N ALA A 97 -12.79 10.38 28.13
CA ALA A 97 -12.94 9.13 28.89
C ALA A 97 -14.25 9.06 29.69
N ASP A 98 -14.65 10.18 30.30
CA ASP A 98 -15.84 10.26 31.14
C ASP A 98 -17.13 10.61 30.37
N THR A 99 -17.03 10.96 29.08
CA THR A 99 -18.18 11.34 28.27
C THR A 99 -18.81 10.12 27.58
N GLN A 100 -19.89 9.57 28.14
CA GLN A 100 -20.63 8.48 27.49
C GLN A 100 -21.67 9.03 26.51
N PRO A 101 -21.82 8.44 25.30
CA PRO A 101 -21.15 7.23 24.77
C PRO A 101 -19.81 7.48 24.05
N ALA A 102 -19.39 8.74 23.90
CA ALA A 102 -18.24 9.12 23.08
C ALA A 102 -16.90 8.48 23.51
N GLY A 103 -16.59 8.45 24.81
CA GLY A 103 -15.34 7.92 25.35
C GLY A 103 -15.13 6.43 25.05
N THR A 104 -16.16 5.62 25.22
CA THR A 104 -16.11 4.19 24.90
C THR A 104 -15.84 3.98 23.41
N LEU A 105 -16.48 4.75 22.54
CA LEU A 105 -16.35 4.61 21.10
C LEU A 105 -15.00 5.14 20.57
N VAL A 106 -14.54 6.28 21.07
CA VAL A 106 -13.24 6.87 20.72
C VAL A 106 -12.09 5.98 21.15
N SER A 107 -12.21 5.28 22.29
CA SER A 107 -11.20 4.32 22.76
C SER A 107 -10.95 3.13 21.81
N LEU A 108 -11.93 2.83 20.95
CA LEU A 108 -11.85 1.75 19.95
C LEU A 108 -11.25 2.22 18.61
N CYS A 109 -11.12 3.52 18.39
CA CYS A 109 -10.56 4.07 17.16
C CYS A 109 -9.05 3.79 17.04
N LYS A 110 -8.60 3.47 15.82
CA LYS A 110 -7.18 3.18 15.55
C LYS A 110 -6.42 4.41 15.06
N THR A 111 -7.13 5.33 14.41
CA THR A 111 -6.57 6.59 13.93
C THR A 111 -7.30 7.76 14.54
N LEU A 112 -6.60 8.89 14.64
CA LEU A 112 -7.17 10.14 15.10
C LEU A 112 -8.31 10.62 14.18
N ASP A 113 -8.22 10.40 12.87
CA ASP A 113 -9.29 10.77 11.93
C ASP A 113 -10.59 10.02 12.22
N GLN A 114 -10.51 8.72 12.52
CA GLN A 114 -11.69 7.94 12.92
C GLN A 114 -12.34 8.52 14.19
N ALA A 115 -11.53 8.87 15.19
CA ALA A 115 -12.01 9.45 16.44
C ALA A 115 -12.66 10.83 16.22
N LYS A 116 -12.04 11.71 15.44
CA LYS A 116 -12.59 13.04 15.12
C LYS A 116 -13.90 12.96 14.34
N SER A 117 -13.99 12.06 13.36
CA SER A 117 -15.24 11.80 12.64
C SER A 117 -16.34 11.30 13.57
N LEU A 118 -16.00 10.42 14.51
CA LEU A 118 -16.97 9.89 15.47
C LEU A 118 -17.49 10.96 16.43
N VAL A 119 -16.62 11.81 16.95
CA VAL A 119 -17.01 12.94 17.82
C VAL A 119 -17.90 13.92 17.06
N THR A 120 -17.55 14.26 15.82
CA THR A 120 -18.39 15.17 14.98
C THR A 120 -19.76 14.57 14.67
N PHE A 121 -19.87 13.26 14.44
CA PHE A 121 -21.17 12.60 14.29
C PHE A 121 -22.02 12.63 15.57
N LEU A 122 -21.40 12.54 16.75
CA LEU A 122 -22.12 12.57 18.03
C LEU A 122 -22.54 13.98 18.46
N ASP A 123 -21.77 15.00 18.09
CA ASP A 123 -22.08 16.42 18.38
C ASP A 123 -23.12 17.02 17.41
N SER A 124 -23.20 16.47 16.19
CA SER A 124 -24.16 16.90 15.17
C SER A 124 -25.53 16.20 15.27
N ALA A 125 -25.72 15.31 16.23
CA ALA A 125 -26.94 14.52 16.45
C ALA A 125 -27.77 15.10 17.61
#